data_AF-A0A7J5QVB7-F1
#
_entry.id   AF-A0A7J5QVB7-F1
#
_cell.length_a   1.000
_cell.length_b   1.000
_cell.length_c   1.000
_cell.angle_alpha   90.00
_cell.angle_beta   90.00
_cell.angle_gamma   90.00
#
_symmetry.space_group_name_H-M   'P 1'
#
loop_
_entity.id
_entity.type
_entity.pdbx_description
1 polymer ?
#
loop_
_entity_poly.entity_id
_entity_poly.type
_entity_poly.pdbx_seq_one_letter_code
_entity_poly.pdbx_strand_id
1 'polypeptide(L)' 'MIIHLPTGKQFANRKEAKIYFGTAYYYKLEREKRDLLFTDNVQSATNEYCQATSNKQDKHKNS' A
#
# COMPACT_ATOMS: atom_id res chain seq x y z
N MET A 1 2.12 -7.48 -1.77
CA MET A 1 1.35 -7.64 -0.52
C MET A 1 0.74 -6.30 -0.11
N ILE A 2 -0.47 -6.34 0.48
CA ILE A 2 -1.26 -5.19 0.91
C ILE A 2 -1.64 -5.39 2.37
N ILE A 3 -1.53 -4.36 3.20
CA ILE A 3 -1.87 -4.40 4.63
C ILE A 3 -2.97 -3.37 4.91
N HIS A 4 -4.07 -3.80 5.54
CA HIS A 4 -5.13 -2.93 6.04
C HIS A 4 -4.80 -2.48 7.46
N LEU A 5 -4.30 -1.25 7.58
CA LEU A 5 -3.73 -0.70 8.82
C LEU A 5 -4.68 -0.77 10.03
N PRO A 6 -6.00 -0.44 9.91
CA PRO A 6 -6.91 -0.49 11.05
C PRO A 6 -7.06 -1.87 11.69
N THR A 7 -6.86 -2.94 10.91
CA THR A 7 -7.09 -4.32 11.36
C THR A 7 -5.83 -5.19 11.40
N GLY A 8 -4.72 -4.70 10.83
CA GLY A 8 -3.52 -5.50 10.58
C GLY A 8 -3.68 -6.62 9.55
N LYS A 9 -4.85 -6.75 8.89
CA LYS A 9 -5.11 -7.80 7.91
C LYS A 9 -4.21 -7.65 6.69
N GLN A 10 -3.58 -8.75 6.30
CA GLN A 10 -2.67 -8.80 5.16
C GLN A 10 -3.34 -9.54 4.00
N PHE A 11 -3.06 -9.08 2.78
CA PHE A 11 -3.51 -9.69 1.54
C PHE A 11 -2.29 -9.92 0.66
N ALA A 12 -2.21 -11.09 0.03
CA ALA A 12 -1.07 -11.41 -0.83
C ALA A 12 -1.06 -10.51 -2.08
N ASN A 13 -2.25 -10.20 -2.61
CA ASN A 13 -2.43 -9.48 -3.87
C ASN A 13 -3.68 -8.56 -3.86
N ARG A 14 -3.79 -7.69 -4.87
CA ARG A 14 -4.95 -6.78 -5.06
C ARG A 14 -6.27 -7.53 -5.26
N LYS A 15 -6.24 -8.74 -5.86
CA LYS A 15 -7.45 -9.53 -6.14
C LYS A 15 -8.11 -9.97 -4.83
N GLU A 16 -7.35 -10.50 -3.88
CA GLU A 16 -7.82 -10.89 -2.56
C GLU A 16 -8.37 -9.70 -1.78
N ALA A 17 -7.65 -8.58 -1.77
CA ALA A 17 -8.13 -7.36 -1.12
C ALA A 17 -9.47 -6.87 -1.72
N LYS A 18 -9.60 -6.88 -3.05
CA LYS A 18 -10.86 -6.50 -3.73
C LYS A 18 -12.02 -7.44 -3.42
N ILE A 19 -11.77 -8.75 -3.32
CA ILE A 19 -12.79 -9.72 -2.92
C ILE A 19 -13.25 -9.45 -1.48
N TYR A 20 -12.32 -9.13 -0.59
CA TYR A 20 -12.63 -8.88 0.81
C TYR A 20 -13.40 -7.57 1.05
N PHE A 21 -12.94 -6.46 0.48
CA PHE A 21 -13.55 -5.15 0.68
C PHE A 21 -14.73 -4.88 -0.26
N GLY A 22 -14.80 -5.59 -1.39
CA GLY A 22 -15.60 -5.19 -2.54
C GLY A 22 -14.88 -4.13 -3.37
N THR A 23 -15.07 -4.19 -4.69
CA THR A 23 -14.36 -3.35 -5.66
C THR A 23 -14.54 -1.85 -5.41
N ALA A 24 -15.77 -1.39 -5.16
CA ALA A 24 -16.05 0.03 -4.95
C ALA A 24 -15.37 0.58 -3.69
N TYR A 25 -15.43 -0.17 -2.59
CA TYR A 25 -14.84 0.24 -1.31
C TYR A 25 -13.30 0.15 -1.35
N TYR A 26 -12.74 -0.88 -1.97
CA TYR A 26 -11.30 -0.99 -2.21
C TYR A 26 -10.75 0.26 -2.92
N TYR A 27 -11.41 0.72 -3.99
CA TYR A 27 -10.95 1.91 -4.71
C TYR A 27 -11.08 3.21 -3.89
N LYS A 28 -12.07 3.29 -2.99
CA LYS A 28 -12.17 4.43 -2.07
C LYS A 28 -10.95 4.46 -1.12
N LEU A 29 -10.61 3.33 -0.51
CA LEU A 29 -9.46 3.20 0.39
C LEU A 29 -8.13 3.50 -0.33
N GLU A 30 -7.98 3.01 -1.57
CA GLU A 30 -6.79 3.24 -2.40
C GLU A 30 -6.64 4.73 -2.77
N ARG A 31 -7.74 5.44 -3.04
CA ARG A 31 -7.73 6.90 -3.30
C ARG A 31 -7.41 7.72 -2.05
N GLU A 32 -7.91 7.30 -0.89
CA GLU A 32 -7.68 7.98 0.38
C GLU A 32 -6.25 7.79 0.92
N LYS A 33 -5.56 6.70 0.51
CA LYS A 33 -4.16 6.38 0.87
C LYS A 33 -3.85 6.35 2.37
N ARG A 34 -4.86 6.26 3.23
CA ARG A 34 -4.69 6.25 4.69
C ARG A 34 -4.67 4.86 5.29
N ASP A 35 -5.50 3.95 4.77
CA ASP A 35 -5.78 2.68 5.45
C ASP A 35 -5.12 1.47 4.79
N LEU A 36 -4.54 1.63 3.59
CA LEU A 36 -3.87 0.56 2.85
C LEU A 36 -2.38 0.87 2.68
N LEU A 37 -1.53 -0.02 3.17
CA LEU A 37 -0.09 -0.01 2.92
C LEU A 37 0.25 -1.06 1.87
N PHE A 38 0.94 -0.64 0.82
CA PHE A 38 1.44 -1.52 -0.23
C PHE A 38 2.92 -1.78 0.04
N THR A 39 3.28 -3.03 0.33
CA THR A 39 4.66 -3.38 0.73
C THR A 39 5.51 -3.87 -0.43
N ASP A 40 4.90 -4.33 -1.52
CA ASP A 40 5.62 -4.62 -2.75
C ASP A 40 5.55 -3.43 -3.68
N ASN A 41 6.68 -3.15 -4.32
CA ASN A 41 6.85 -2.12 -5.35
C ASN A 41 6.11 -2.49 -6.65
N VAL A 42 4.88 -3.02 -6.55
CA VAL A 42 3.92 -3.06 -7.65
C VAL A 42 3.49 -1.62 -7.88
N GLN A 43 4.41 -0.89 -8.51
CA GLN A 43 4.25 0.40 -9.12
C GLN A 43 2.92 0.31 -9.87
N SER A 44 1.93 1.05 -9.39
CA SER A 44 0.59 1.00 -9.96
C SER A 44 0.74 1.25 -11.46
N ALA A 45 0.18 0.37 -12.29
CA ALA A 45 0.13 0.52 -13.75
C ALA A 45 -0.80 1.69 -14.18
N THR A 46 -0.86 2.73 -13.36
CA THR A 46 -1.57 3.98 -13.55
C THR A 46 -0.53 5.06 -13.30
N ASN A 47 -0.09 5.64 -14.42
CA ASN A 47 0.83 6.75 -14.54
C ASN A 47 0.64 7.79 -13.41
N GLU A 48 1.75 8.12 -12.76
CA GLU A 48 1.98 9.35 -11.96
C GLU A 48 1.07 9.63 -10.74
N TYR A 49 1.50 9.14 -9.57
CA TYR A 49 1.56 9.98 -8.38
C TYR A 49 2.59 9.41 -7.39
N CYS A 50 3.87 9.62 -7.72
CA CYS A 50 4.97 9.51 -6.78
C CYS A 50 4.82 10.63 -5.73
N GLN A 51 4.10 10.38 -4.64
CA GLN A 51 4.48 11.02 -3.38
C GLN A 51 5.47 10.07 -2.71
N ALA A 52 6.74 10.31 -3.00
CA ALA A 52 7.84 9.77 -2.22
C ALA A 52 7.67 10.32 -0.79
N THR A 53 7.07 9.54 0.11
CA THR A 53 7.31 9.74 1.53
C THR A 53 8.73 9.27 1.79
N SER A 54 9.57 10.26 2.05
CA SER A 54 10.97 10.16 2.42
C SER A 54 11.18 9.25 3.62
N ASN A 55 11.24 7.93 3.41
CA ASN A 55 11.93 7.06 4.34
C ASN A 55 13.42 7.18 4.01
N LYS A 56 14.06 8.21 4.57
CA LYS A 56 15.49 8.15 4.88
C LYS A 56 15.69 6.86 5.66
N GLN A 57 16.17 5.82 4.99
CA GLN A 57 16.81 4.72 5.69
C GLN A 57 18.08 5.32 6.27
N ASP A 58 17.98 5.72 7.54
CA ASP A 58 19.12 5.93 8.41
C ASP A 58 19.89 4.62 8.43
N LYS A 59 20.93 4.53 7.59
CA LYS A 59 21.96 3.52 7.70
C LYS A 59 23.15 4.17 8.36
N HIS A 60 23.04 4.35 9.67
CA HIS A 60 24.22 4.27 10.52
C HIS A 60 24.93 2.94 10.23
N LYS A 61 26.14 3.00 9.69
CA LYS A 61 27.12 1.95 9.91
C LYS A 61 28.52 2.54 9.91
N ASN A 62 29.09 2.58 11.11
CA ASN A 62 30.51 2.56 11.46
C ASN A 62 31.47 2.37 10.28
N SER A 63 32.46 3.26 10.12
CA SER A 63 33.71 3.25 10.88
C SER A 63 34.50 4.54 10.62
#